data_AF-A0A954TI57-F1
#
_entry.id   AF-A0A954TI57-F1
#
_cell.length_a   1.000
_cell.length_b   1.000
_cell.length_c   1.000
_cell.angle_alpha   90.00
_cell.angle_beta   90.00
_cell.angle_gamma   90.00
#
_symmetry.space_group_name_H-M   'P 1'
#
loop_
_entity.id
_entity.type
_entity.pdbx_description
1 polymer ?
#
loop_
_entity_poly.entity_id
_entity_poly.type
_entity_poly.pdbx_seq_one_letter_code
_entity_poly.pdbx_strand_id
1 'polypeptide(L)'
;VALMSGVSMLMNFRFGYGFGANPLDAWIYGLAGAAADCLKPLLPLVLVAAFREGEHARAIVAAVLLVACVVYSVVSALGFVAFNRVDTMHGRTARAESYQRMRRELGDAERQLAALGRIRPVGLVEADIAERLGRTGARGRSGRTVGQITKGCTVRSRLAVVSRACDDVAKLRLELAAAKEATALRLKTAALGRELGRIAGTSGGGGDPQVSLLQELTGLGERQIQLALALSMALLVELMSGLGLFALTQSRQSGTNPPAPATVPAMPPPRARGLDDEPSPLRIPDLRL
;
A
#
# COMPACT_ATOMS: atom_id res chain seq x y z
N VAL A 1 -7.07 2.73 -23.92
CA VAL A 1 -5.79 2.07 -24.30
C VAL A 1 -4.60 2.82 -23.75
N ALA A 2 -4.27 4.03 -24.23
CA ALA A 2 -3.09 4.78 -23.78
C ALA A 2 -2.95 4.94 -22.25
N LEU A 3 -4.04 5.22 -21.53
CA LEU A 3 -4.02 5.31 -20.06
C LEU A 3 -3.66 3.97 -19.39
N MET A 4 -4.26 2.86 -19.86
CA MET A 4 -3.97 1.52 -19.34
C MET A 4 -2.56 1.07 -19.70
N SER A 5 -2.09 1.37 -20.91
CA SER A 5 -0.70 1.18 -21.32
C SER A 5 0.25 1.98 -20.44
N GLY A 6 -0.09 3.22 -20.07
CA GLY A 6 0.72 4.03 -19.15
C GLY A 6 0.83 3.43 -17.74
N VAL A 7 -0.27 2.91 -17.20
CA VAL A 7 -0.27 2.19 -15.90
C VAL A 7 0.60 0.93 -15.97
N SER A 8 0.44 0.15 -17.04
CA SER A 8 1.19 -1.08 -17.30
C SER A 8 2.70 -0.81 -17.47
N MET A 9 3.07 0.24 -18.22
CA MET A 9 4.44 0.71 -18.35
C MET A 9 5.06 1.07 -17.01
N LEU A 10 4.33 1.81 -16.16
CA LEU A 10 4.84 2.21 -14.85
C LEU A 10 5.04 1.01 -13.92
N MET A 11 4.11 0.04 -13.94
CA MET A 11 4.24 -1.19 -13.17
C MET A 11 5.45 -2.02 -13.62
N ASN A 12 5.62 -2.21 -14.93
CA ASN A 12 6.77 -2.90 -15.51
C ASN A 12 8.09 -2.19 -15.25
N PHE A 13 8.09 -0.85 -15.31
CA PHE A 13 9.25 -0.03 -14.96
C PHE A 13 9.63 -0.25 -13.49
N ARG A 14 8.67 -0.14 -12.57
CA ARG A 14 8.91 -0.25 -11.13
C ARG A 14 9.42 -1.64 -10.74
N PHE A 15 8.89 -2.68 -11.38
CA PHE A 15 9.33 -4.06 -11.20
C PHE A 15 10.76 -4.26 -11.71
N GLY A 16 11.04 -3.84 -12.95
CA GLY A 16 12.38 -3.88 -13.56
C GLY A 16 13.41 -3.13 -12.71
N TYR A 17 13.06 -1.93 -12.27
CA TYR A 17 13.90 -1.09 -11.40
C TYR A 17 14.30 -1.79 -10.10
N GLY A 18 13.47 -2.71 -9.59
CA GLY A 18 13.75 -3.49 -8.39
C GLY A 18 14.90 -4.50 -8.53
N PHE A 19 15.32 -4.86 -9.74
CA PHE A 19 16.42 -5.82 -9.97
C PHE A 19 17.81 -5.16 -9.99
N GLY A 20 17.90 -3.83 -10.02
CA GLY A 20 19.19 -3.14 -10.10
C GLY A 20 19.99 -3.27 -8.80
N ALA A 21 21.19 -3.85 -8.88
CA ALA A 21 22.13 -3.87 -7.76
C ALA A 21 22.76 -2.49 -7.51
N ASN A 22 22.81 -1.65 -8.55
CA ASN A 22 23.24 -0.26 -8.51
C ASN A 22 22.22 0.63 -9.24
N PRO A 23 22.29 1.97 -9.10
CA PRO A 23 21.30 2.88 -9.68
C PRO A 23 21.22 2.79 -11.20
N LEU A 24 22.33 2.54 -11.89
CA LEU A 24 22.37 2.44 -13.35
C LEU A 24 21.62 1.20 -13.84
N ASP A 25 21.89 0.04 -13.24
CA ASP A 25 21.22 -1.23 -13.57
C ASP A 25 19.71 -1.13 -13.30
N ALA A 26 19.31 -0.43 -12.24
CA ALA A 26 17.90 -0.20 -11.92
C ALA A 26 17.20 0.59 -13.04
N TRP A 27 17.82 1.66 -13.54
CA TRP A 27 17.30 2.40 -14.68
C TRP A 27 17.24 1.55 -15.96
N ILE A 28 18.26 0.76 -16.25
CA ILE A 28 18.31 -0.11 -17.44
C ILE A 28 17.16 -1.11 -17.41
N TYR A 29 17.01 -1.87 -16.33
CA TYR A 29 15.96 -2.87 -16.21
C TYR A 29 14.56 -2.24 -16.17
N GLY A 30 14.41 -1.10 -15.50
CA GLY A 30 13.14 -0.35 -15.50
C GLY A 30 12.74 0.12 -16.89
N LEU A 31 13.65 0.77 -17.62
CA LEU A 31 13.39 1.25 -18.99
C LEU A 31 13.12 0.08 -19.96
N ALA A 32 13.84 -1.04 -19.82
CA ALA A 32 13.58 -2.23 -20.62
C ALA A 32 12.17 -2.77 -20.41
N GLY A 33 11.69 -2.83 -19.16
CA GLY A 33 10.32 -3.22 -18.83
C GLY A 33 9.27 -2.29 -19.43
N ALA A 34 9.48 -0.96 -19.35
CA ALA A 34 8.59 0.02 -19.95
C ALA A 34 8.55 -0.08 -21.48
N ALA A 35 9.72 -0.28 -22.11
CA ALA A 35 9.84 -0.41 -23.56
C ALA A 35 9.15 -1.68 -24.10
N ALA A 36 9.29 -2.80 -23.40
CA ALA A 36 8.58 -4.04 -23.73
C ALA A 36 7.05 -3.85 -23.73
N ASP A 37 6.55 -2.99 -22.84
CA ASP A 37 5.13 -2.72 -22.73
C ASP A 37 4.58 -1.81 -23.85
N CYS A 38 5.41 -0.94 -24.43
CA CYS A 38 5.08 -0.21 -25.65
C CYS A 38 4.92 -1.12 -26.88
N LEU A 39 5.61 -2.26 -26.89
CA LEU A 39 5.57 -3.20 -28.02
C LEU A 39 4.29 -4.04 -28.02
N LYS A 40 3.77 -4.38 -26.84
CA LYS A 40 2.58 -5.22 -26.67
C LYS A 40 1.37 -4.86 -27.53
N PRO A 41 0.90 -3.59 -27.59
CA PRO A 41 -0.28 -3.24 -28.36
C PRO A 41 -0.11 -3.44 -29.87
N LEU A 42 1.13 -3.49 -30.36
CA LEU A 42 1.47 -3.64 -31.78
C LEU A 42 1.55 -5.11 -32.20
N LEU A 43 1.93 -6.01 -31.30
CA LEU A 43 2.17 -7.43 -31.61
C LEU A 43 0.93 -8.16 -32.15
N PRO A 44 -0.31 -7.94 -31.64
CA PRO A 44 -1.50 -8.55 -32.24
C PRO A 44 -1.77 -8.10 -33.68
N LEU A 45 -1.42 -6.86 -34.02
CA LEU A 45 -1.57 -6.33 -35.38
C LEU A 45 -0.61 -7.02 -36.34
N VAL A 46 0.67 -7.14 -35.94
CA VAL A 46 1.71 -7.85 -36.71
C VAL A 46 1.36 -9.33 -36.85
N LEU A 47 0.85 -9.95 -35.78
CA LEU A 47 0.45 -11.35 -35.78
C LEU A 47 -0.63 -11.62 -36.83
N VAL A 48 -1.72 -10.84 -36.83
CA VAL A 48 -2.81 -10.99 -37.79
C VAL A 48 -2.37 -10.65 -39.22
N ALA A 49 -1.54 -9.63 -39.41
CA ALA A 49 -0.99 -9.29 -40.73
C ALA A 49 -0.14 -10.45 -41.29
N ALA A 50 0.80 -10.97 -40.51
CA ALA A 50 1.65 -12.10 -40.91
C ALA A 50 0.84 -13.37 -41.22
N PHE A 51 -0.24 -13.63 -40.47
CA PHE A 51 -1.15 -14.74 -40.77
C PHE A 51 -1.90 -14.54 -42.10
N ARG A 52 -2.34 -13.32 -42.42
CA ARG A 52 -3.03 -13.01 -43.68
C ARG A 52 -2.11 -13.11 -44.90
N GLU A 53 -0.83 -12.82 -44.72
CA GLU A 53 0.19 -12.87 -45.77
C GLU A 53 0.81 -14.27 -45.96
N GLY A 54 0.42 -15.26 -45.12
CA GLY A 54 0.97 -16.62 -45.17
C GLY A 54 2.38 -16.75 -44.61
N GLU A 55 2.90 -15.71 -43.95
CA GLU A 55 4.24 -15.68 -43.38
C GLU A 55 4.29 -16.29 -41.98
N HIS A 56 4.13 -17.62 -41.90
CA HIS A 56 4.05 -18.34 -40.63
C HIS A 56 5.23 -18.11 -39.69
N ALA A 57 6.45 -17.91 -40.21
CA ALA A 57 7.63 -17.64 -39.41
C ALA A 57 7.51 -16.31 -38.63
N ARG A 58 7.03 -15.23 -39.28
CA ARG A 58 6.83 -13.93 -38.62
C ARG A 58 5.69 -14.00 -37.61
N ALA A 59 4.63 -14.74 -37.93
CA ALA A 59 3.52 -14.97 -37.01
C ALA A 59 3.97 -15.69 -35.72
N ILE A 60 4.80 -16.73 -35.85
CA ILE A 60 5.34 -17.45 -34.68
C ILE A 60 6.18 -16.51 -33.80
N VAL A 61 7.08 -15.72 -34.39
CA VAL A 61 7.90 -14.76 -33.63
C VAL A 61 7.03 -13.72 -32.92
N ALA A 62 6.05 -13.15 -33.60
CA ALA A 62 5.13 -12.18 -33.00
C ALA A 62 4.31 -12.80 -31.84
N ALA A 63 3.87 -14.05 -31.99
CA ALA A 63 3.16 -14.78 -30.94
C ALA A 63 4.05 -15.04 -29.71
N VAL A 64 5.28 -15.50 -29.92
CA VAL A 64 6.24 -15.74 -28.82
C VAL A 64 6.55 -14.45 -28.06
N LEU A 65 6.81 -13.35 -28.79
CA LEU A 65 7.05 -12.05 -28.17
C LEU A 65 5.82 -11.56 -27.38
N LEU A 66 4.62 -11.74 -27.92
CA LEU A 66 3.38 -11.35 -27.25
C LEU A 66 3.21 -12.11 -25.93
N VAL A 67 3.40 -13.43 -25.98
CA VAL A 67 3.32 -14.28 -24.78
C VAL A 67 4.37 -13.87 -23.75
N ALA A 68 5.63 -13.67 -24.17
CA ALA A 68 6.71 -13.26 -23.27
C ALA A 68 6.40 -11.92 -22.58
N CYS A 69 5.91 -10.93 -23.34
CA CYS A 69 5.53 -9.63 -22.78
C CYS A 69 4.35 -9.74 -21.80
N VAL A 70 3.33 -10.54 -22.14
CA VAL A 70 2.17 -10.77 -21.25
C VAL A 70 2.62 -11.46 -19.97
N VAL A 71 3.40 -12.53 -20.06
CA VAL A 71 3.91 -13.27 -18.88
C VAL A 71 4.74 -12.36 -18.00
N TYR A 72 5.70 -11.62 -18.57
CA TYR A 72 6.54 -10.69 -17.81
C TYR A 72 5.71 -9.68 -17.02
N SER A 73 4.63 -9.19 -17.62
CA SER A 73 3.82 -8.14 -17.02
C SER A 73 2.74 -8.65 -16.06
N VAL A 74 2.26 -9.88 -16.24
CA VAL A 74 1.51 -10.57 -15.19
C VAL A 74 2.42 -10.75 -13.96
N VAL A 75 3.66 -11.19 -14.15
CA VAL A 75 4.63 -11.35 -13.05
C VAL A 75 4.94 -10.01 -12.40
N SER A 76 5.12 -8.94 -13.19
CA SER A 76 5.38 -7.60 -12.66
C SER A 76 4.20 -7.06 -11.84
N ALA A 77 2.97 -7.29 -12.31
CA ALA A 77 1.75 -6.88 -11.62
C ALA A 77 1.57 -7.63 -10.30
N LEU A 78 1.83 -8.94 -10.32
CA LEU A 78 1.86 -9.76 -9.10
C LEU A 78 2.94 -9.27 -8.13
N GLY A 79 4.14 -8.96 -8.62
CA GLY A 79 5.21 -8.38 -7.83
C GLY A 79 4.81 -7.04 -7.21
N PHE A 80 4.24 -6.13 -8.00
CA PHE A 80 3.78 -4.84 -7.52
C PHE A 80 2.71 -4.96 -6.43
N VAL A 81 1.73 -5.84 -6.60
CA VAL A 81 0.70 -6.10 -5.58
C VAL A 81 1.34 -6.72 -4.34
N ALA A 82 2.24 -7.69 -4.50
CA ALA A 82 2.93 -8.33 -3.38
C ALA A 82 3.74 -7.33 -2.55
N PHE A 83 4.58 -6.49 -3.18
CA PHE A 83 5.41 -5.52 -2.46
C PHE A 83 4.59 -4.45 -1.72
N ASN A 84 3.62 -3.82 -2.40
CA ASN A 84 2.77 -2.81 -1.74
C ASN A 84 1.93 -3.42 -0.60
N ARG A 85 1.54 -4.68 -0.75
CA ARG A 85 0.77 -5.37 0.29
C ARG A 85 1.65 -5.76 1.47
N VAL A 86 2.86 -6.25 1.24
CA VAL A 86 3.80 -6.61 2.31
C VAL A 86 4.13 -5.38 3.16
N ASP A 87 4.41 -4.23 2.53
CA ASP A 87 4.68 -2.98 3.27
C ASP A 87 3.47 -2.51 4.08
N THR A 88 2.26 -2.56 3.50
CA THR A 88 1.03 -2.19 4.23
C THR A 88 0.69 -3.16 5.35
N MET A 89 0.94 -4.47 5.17
CA MET A 89 0.76 -5.49 6.19
C MET A 89 1.80 -5.39 7.32
N HIS A 90 3.06 -5.11 7.02
CA HIS A 90 4.08 -4.87 8.04
C HIS A 90 3.76 -3.64 8.89
N GLY A 91 3.29 -2.55 8.27
CA GLY A 91 2.83 -1.37 9.00
C GLY A 91 1.64 -1.67 9.93
N ARG A 92 0.71 -2.53 9.50
CA ARG A 92 -0.47 -2.92 10.30
C ARG A 92 -0.13 -3.90 11.42
N THR A 93 0.68 -4.91 11.14
CA THR A 93 1.15 -5.89 12.14
C THR A 93 2.01 -5.22 13.20
N ALA A 94 2.95 -4.35 12.84
CA ALA A 94 3.75 -3.59 13.79
C ALA A 94 2.89 -2.68 14.70
N ARG A 95 1.84 -2.05 14.16
CA ARG A 95 0.87 -1.26 14.94
C ARG A 95 0.04 -2.13 15.87
N ALA A 96 -0.45 -3.28 15.39
CA ALA A 96 -1.21 -4.23 16.19
C ALA A 96 -0.37 -4.81 17.33
N GLU A 97 0.88 -5.21 17.05
CA GLU A 97 1.83 -5.67 18.07
C GLU A 97 2.16 -4.58 19.10
N SER A 98 2.36 -3.33 18.64
CA SER A 98 2.59 -2.18 19.53
C SER A 98 1.38 -1.93 20.44
N TYR A 99 0.17 -2.01 19.89
CA TYR A 99 -1.07 -1.89 20.66
C TYR A 99 -1.20 -3.01 21.70
N GLN A 100 -0.95 -4.27 21.30
CA GLN A 100 -1.00 -5.41 22.22
C GLN A 100 0.09 -5.31 23.32
N ARG A 101 1.29 -4.84 22.97
CA ARG A 101 2.37 -4.59 23.93
C ARG A 101 1.96 -3.53 24.96
N MET A 102 1.44 -2.38 24.52
CA MET A 102 0.96 -1.32 25.43
C MET A 102 -0.18 -1.81 26.32
N ARG A 103 -1.10 -2.63 25.79
CA ARG A 103 -2.19 -3.22 26.57
C ARG A 103 -1.67 -4.19 27.65
N ARG A 104 -0.64 -4.98 27.34
CA ARG A 104 0.04 -5.85 28.31
C ARG A 104 0.74 -5.02 29.39
N GLU A 105 1.50 -4.00 28.99
CA GLU A 105 2.20 -3.10 29.92
C GLU A 105 1.23 -2.35 30.85
N LEU A 106 0.07 -1.93 30.33
CA LEU A 106 -0.99 -1.33 31.14
C LEU A 106 -1.48 -2.33 32.18
N GLY A 107 -1.83 -3.55 31.77
CA GLY A 107 -2.28 -4.60 32.68
C GLY A 107 -1.22 -5.01 33.72
N ASP A 108 0.06 -5.00 33.36
CA ASP A 108 1.17 -5.23 34.29
C ASP A 108 1.28 -4.10 35.33
N ALA A 109 1.19 -2.84 34.89
CA ALA A 109 1.24 -1.69 35.79
C ALA A 109 0.03 -1.64 36.73
N GLU A 110 -1.17 -2.01 36.24
CA GLU A 110 -2.37 -2.15 37.06
C GLU A 110 -2.23 -3.26 38.10
N ARG A 111 -1.66 -4.42 37.73
CA ARG A 111 -1.34 -5.51 38.67
C ARG A 111 -0.36 -5.09 39.74
N GLN A 112 0.71 -4.38 39.38
CA GLN A 112 1.69 -3.86 40.34
C GLN A 112 1.04 -2.87 41.31
N LEU A 113 0.18 -1.97 40.80
CA LEU A 113 -0.55 -1.03 41.63
C LEU A 113 -1.53 -1.74 42.58
N ALA A 114 -2.20 -2.79 42.11
CA ALA A 114 -3.10 -3.61 42.94
C ALA A 114 -2.33 -4.37 44.04
N ALA A 115 -1.13 -4.87 43.74
CA ALA A 115 -0.28 -5.58 44.71
C ALA A 115 0.19 -4.69 45.86
N LEU A 116 0.40 -3.38 45.61
CA LEU A 116 0.73 -2.40 46.65
C LEU A 116 -0.45 -2.11 47.60
N GLY A 117 -1.69 -2.45 47.20
CA GLY A 117 -2.89 -2.24 47.99
C GLY A 117 -3.23 -0.76 48.20
N ARG A 118 -4.00 -0.48 49.26
CA ARG A 118 -4.49 0.87 49.56
C ARG A 118 -3.42 1.68 50.31
N ILE A 119 -2.61 2.43 49.55
CA ILE A 119 -1.56 3.31 50.11
C ILE A 119 -2.06 4.75 50.27
N ARG A 120 -1.70 5.38 51.40
CA ARG A 120 -2.00 6.80 51.69
C ARG A 120 -1.29 7.74 50.70
N PRO A 121 -1.88 8.88 50.32
CA PRO A 121 -1.23 9.84 49.43
C PRO A 121 0.03 10.43 50.05
N VAL A 122 1.03 10.68 49.21
CA VAL A 122 2.38 11.19 49.59
C VAL A 122 2.28 12.37 50.55
N GLY A 123 1.43 13.36 50.23
CA GLY A 123 1.30 14.58 51.04
C GLY A 123 0.80 14.35 52.47
N LEU A 124 -0.04 13.33 52.71
CA LEU A 124 -0.48 13.01 54.07
C LEU A 124 0.63 12.35 54.88
N VAL A 125 1.42 11.46 54.27
CA VAL A 125 2.54 10.80 54.94
C VAL A 125 3.67 11.80 55.23
N GLU A 126 3.93 12.74 54.33
CA GLU A 126 4.90 13.84 54.56
C GLU A 126 4.43 14.77 55.69
N ALA A 127 3.14 15.08 55.76
CA ALA A 127 2.56 15.84 56.86
C ALA A 127 2.71 15.13 58.20
N ASP A 128 2.43 13.82 58.27
CA ASP A 128 2.63 13.01 59.48
C ASP A 128 4.09 13.00 59.93
N ILE A 129 5.04 12.88 58.99
CA ILE A 129 6.48 12.94 59.29
C ILE A 129 6.83 14.31 59.88
N ALA A 130 6.37 15.40 59.27
CA ALA A 130 6.61 16.75 59.75
C ALA A 130 6.02 16.97 61.15
N GLU A 131 4.82 16.46 61.41
CA GLU A 131 4.18 16.52 62.73
C GLU A 131 5.03 15.78 63.79
N ARG A 132 5.47 14.55 63.51
CA ARG A 132 6.29 13.76 64.45
C ARG A 132 7.64 14.40 64.75
N LEU A 133 8.26 15.03 63.75
CA LEU A 133 9.50 15.78 63.92
C LEU A 133 9.29 17.11 64.66
N GLY A 134 8.11 17.71 64.56
CA GLY A 134 7.72 18.95 65.22
C GLY A 134 7.37 18.81 66.70
N ARG A 135 7.12 17.58 67.19
CA ARG A 135 6.83 17.32 68.61
C ARG A 135 8.00 17.75 69.50
N THR A 136 7.69 18.25 70.69
CA THR A 136 8.70 18.65 71.69
C THR A 136 9.43 17.41 72.23
N GLY A 137 10.76 17.40 72.11
CA GLY A 137 11.58 16.21 72.41
C GLY A 137 12.11 16.12 73.85
N ALA A 138 11.90 17.16 74.67
CA ALA A 138 12.37 17.21 76.05
C ALA A 138 11.28 17.70 77.00
N ARG A 139 11.13 17.02 78.15
CA ARG A 139 10.28 17.47 79.26
C ARG A 139 11.07 18.51 80.06
N GLY A 140 11.15 19.73 79.54
CA GLY A 140 11.89 20.84 80.17
C GLY A 140 12.14 22.02 79.24
N ARG A 141 12.34 23.20 79.84
CA ARG A 141 12.42 24.61 79.34
C ARG A 141 13.07 24.93 77.98
N SER A 142 13.67 23.97 77.28
CA SER A 142 14.44 24.18 76.05
C SER A 142 13.59 24.33 74.77
N GLY A 143 12.31 23.94 74.77
CA GLY A 143 11.41 24.08 73.61
C GLY A 143 11.83 23.37 72.32
N ARG A 144 12.91 22.57 72.34
CA ARG A 144 13.48 21.94 71.13
C ARG A 144 12.62 20.78 70.64
N THR A 145 12.43 20.71 69.34
CA THR A 145 11.65 19.64 68.70
C THR A 145 12.50 18.38 68.50
N VAL A 146 11.85 17.22 68.33
CA VAL A 146 12.49 15.95 68.00
C VAL A 146 13.41 16.09 66.78
N GLY A 147 12.95 16.80 65.74
CA GLY A 147 13.73 17.05 64.53
C GLY A 147 14.99 17.87 64.78
N GLN A 148 14.94 18.88 65.66
CA GLN A 148 16.10 19.70 66.02
C GLN A 148 17.12 19.00 66.92
N ILE A 149 16.68 18.02 67.73
CA ILE A 149 17.57 17.23 68.60
C ILE A 149 18.30 16.16 67.78
N THR A 150 17.62 15.56 66.80
CA THR A 150 18.11 14.38 66.06
C THR A 150 18.56 14.70 64.63
N LYS A 151 18.50 15.97 64.21
CA LYS A 151 18.70 16.41 62.82
C LYS A 151 17.85 15.57 61.84
N GLY A 152 16.53 15.51 62.12
CA GLY A 152 15.59 14.73 61.31
C GLY A 152 15.77 13.21 61.43
N CYS A 153 16.03 12.72 62.65
CA CYS A 153 16.26 11.30 62.93
C CYS A 153 17.45 10.69 62.18
N THR A 154 18.50 11.49 61.94
CA THR A 154 19.79 11.01 61.41
C THR A 154 20.79 10.69 62.52
N VAL A 155 20.59 11.28 63.70
CA VAL A 155 21.41 11.03 64.90
C VAL A 155 20.59 10.30 65.96
N ARG A 156 21.16 9.23 66.53
CA ARG A 156 20.50 8.42 67.57
C ARG A 156 20.49 9.17 68.91
N SER A 157 19.32 9.31 69.51
CA SER A 157 19.14 9.90 70.84
C SER A 157 19.02 8.83 71.91
N ARG A 158 19.56 9.08 73.11
CA ARG A 158 19.39 8.21 74.28
C ARG A 158 18.06 8.46 75.02
N LEU A 159 17.36 9.55 74.70
CA LEU A 159 16.06 9.88 75.30
C LEU A 159 14.98 8.97 74.71
N ALA A 160 14.33 8.15 75.56
CA ALA A 160 13.34 7.18 75.12
C ALA A 160 12.18 7.80 74.29
N VAL A 161 11.71 8.98 74.67
CA VAL A 161 10.64 9.71 73.96
C VAL A 161 11.07 10.10 72.54
N VAL A 162 12.32 10.57 72.39
CA VAL A 162 12.90 10.98 71.10
C VAL A 162 13.20 9.77 70.23
N SER A 163 13.73 8.69 70.82
CA SER A 163 14.01 7.44 70.09
C SER A 163 12.72 6.85 69.49
N ARG A 164 11.64 6.73 70.28
CA ARG A 164 10.35 6.21 69.78
C ARG A 164 9.77 7.08 68.64
N ALA A 165 9.87 8.40 68.76
CA ALA A 165 9.42 9.31 67.70
C ALA A 165 10.21 9.08 66.40
N CYS A 166 11.51 8.78 66.49
CA CYS A 166 12.32 8.44 65.32
C CYS A 166 12.03 7.05 64.75
N ASP A 167 11.67 6.06 65.59
CA ASP A 167 11.22 4.74 65.11
C ASP A 167 9.91 4.87 64.31
N ASP A 168 8.98 5.71 64.76
CA ASP A 168 7.74 6.01 64.04
C ASP A 168 8.02 6.74 62.72
N VAL A 169 8.94 7.71 62.70
CA VAL A 169 9.36 8.40 61.46
C VAL A 169 10.01 7.42 60.48
N ALA A 170 10.77 6.43 60.95
CA ALA A 170 11.36 5.40 60.09
C ALA A 170 10.27 4.55 59.40
N LYS A 171 9.21 4.16 60.14
CA LYS A 171 8.04 3.47 59.55
C LYS A 171 7.31 4.34 58.53
N LEU A 172 7.09 5.61 58.84
CA LEU A 172 6.47 6.55 57.90
C LEU A 172 7.31 6.79 56.65
N ARG A 173 8.65 6.73 56.73
CA ARG A 173 9.53 6.82 55.56
C ARG A 173 9.43 5.60 54.64
N LEU A 174 9.27 4.40 55.21
CA LEU A 174 8.99 3.19 54.42
C LEU A 174 7.65 3.31 53.69
N GLU A 175 6.62 3.79 54.40
CA GLU A 175 5.32 4.05 53.79
C GLU A 175 5.38 5.14 52.71
N LEU A 176 6.16 6.20 52.94
CA LEU A 176 6.37 7.27 51.97
C LEU A 176 7.02 6.75 50.68
N ALA A 177 7.98 5.83 50.78
CA ALA A 177 8.58 5.20 49.62
C ALA A 177 7.54 4.42 48.81
N ALA A 178 6.71 3.61 49.47
CA ALA A 178 5.63 2.88 48.83
C ALA A 178 4.55 3.82 48.22
N ALA A 179 4.25 4.95 48.87
CA ALA A 179 3.33 5.96 48.35
C ALA A 179 3.86 6.66 47.08
N LYS A 180 5.18 6.90 47.02
CA LYS A 180 5.85 7.46 45.84
C LYS A 180 5.82 6.48 44.67
N GLU A 181 6.08 5.20 44.92
CA GLU A 181 5.99 4.15 43.91
C GLU A 181 4.57 4.00 43.37
N ALA A 182 3.56 3.97 44.25
CA ALA A 182 2.15 3.92 43.84
C ALA A 182 1.75 5.14 42.99
N THR A 183 2.29 6.32 43.29
CA THR A 183 2.04 7.54 42.49
C THR A 183 2.68 7.45 41.11
N ALA A 184 3.92 6.96 41.02
CA ALA A 184 4.61 6.74 39.74
C ALA A 184 3.85 5.73 38.85
N LEU A 185 3.37 4.63 39.43
CA LEU A 185 2.55 3.65 38.72
C LEU A 185 1.23 4.23 38.22
N ARG A 186 0.52 5.03 39.03
CA ARG A 186 -0.72 5.71 38.61
C ARG A 186 -0.51 6.68 37.44
N LEU A 187 0.61 7.40 37.42
CA LEU A 187 0.96 8.28 36.30
C LEU A 187 1.24 7.46 35.04
N LYS A 188 1.93 6.31 35.19
CA LYS A 188 2.20 5.39 34.08
C LYS A 188 0.92 4.78 33.51
N THR A 189 0.00 4.30 34.35
CA THR A 189 -1.27 3.72 33.88
C THR A 189 -2.13 4.78 33.18
N ALA A 190 -2.20 6.00 33.72
CA ALA A 190 -2.93 7.10 33.07
C ALA A 190 -2.30 7.51 31.73
N ALA A 191 -0.97 7.51 31.61
CA ALA A 191 -0.28 7.79 30.36
C ALA A 191 -0.53 6.70 29.31
N LEU A 192 -0.34 5.42 29.67
CA LEU A 192 -0.60 4.28 28.80
C LEU A 192 -2.07 4.20 28.37
N GLY A 193 -3.01 4.46 29.28
CA GLY A 193 -4.43 4.47 28.97
C GLY A 193 -4.83 5.56 27.96
N ARG A 194 -4.27 6.78 28.09
CA ARG A 194 -4.49 7.86 27.12
C ARG A 194 -3.94 7.50 25.74
N GLU A 195 -2.73 6.93 25.70
CA GLU A 195 -2.09 6.55 24.45
C GLU A 195 -2.83 5.40 23.75
N LEU A 196 -3.29 4.40 24.50
CA LEU A 196 -4.16 3.34 23.99
C LEU A 196 -5.48 3.88 23.45
N GLY A 197 -6.10 4.86 24.13
CA GLY A 197 -7.31 5.53 23.65
C GLY A 197 -7.08 6.27 22.33
N ARG A 198 -5.94 6.95 22.19
CA ARG A 198 -5.52 7.64 20.96
C ARG A 198 -5.37 6.66 19.79
N ILE A 199 -4.72 5.51 20.03
CA ILE A 199 -4.50 4.49 19.00
C ILE A 199 -5.83 3.81 18.62
N ALA A 200 -6.61 3.38 19.61
CA ALA A 200 -7.89 2.69 19.40
C ALA A 200 -8.89 3.51 18.56
N GLY A 201 -8.94 4.83 18.76
CA GLY A 201 -9.78 5.73 17.94
C GLY A 201 -9.38 5.84 16.47
N THR A 202 -8.18 5.37 16.10
CA THR A 202 -7.65 5.46 14.72
C THR A 202 -7.51 4.10 14.03
N SER A 203 -7.62 2.99 14.77
CA SER A 203 -7.29 1.64 14.29
C SER A 203 -8.38 0.63 14.59
N GLY A 204 -9.57 0.82 13.99
CA GLY A 204 -10.56 -0.23 13.92
C GLY A 204 -10.04 -1.39 13.04
N GLY A 205 -9.86 -2.57 13.65
CA GLY A 205 -9.76 -3.88 12.99
C GLY A 205 -8.57 -4.09 12.04
N GLY A 206 -7.60 -4.89 12.45
CA GLY A 206 -6.38 -5.19 11.69
C GLY A 206 -6.55 -5.99 10.37
N GLY A 207 -7.76 -6.11 9.83
CA GLY A 207 -8.03 -6.81 8.56
C GLY A 207 -8.31 -5.84 7.41
N ASP A 208 -7.97 -6.26 6.18
CA ASP A 208 -8.43 -5.59 4.96
C ASP A 208 -9.94 -5.83 4.81
N PRO A 209 -10.81 -4.80 4.94
CA PRO A 209 -12.26 -4.99 4.96
C PRO A 209 -12.79 -5.64 3.68
N GLN A 210 -12.11 -5.43 2.54
CA GLN A 210 -12.48 -6.06 1.28
C GLN A 210 -12.20 -7.56 1.29
N VAL A 211 -11.12 -7.99 1.96
CA VAL A 211 -10.80 -9.41 2.10
C VAL A 211 -11.75 -10.07 3.09
N SER A 212 -12.05 -9.44 4.22
CA SER A 212 -12.98 -10.00 5.22
C SER A 212 -14.37 -10.29 4.63
N LEU A 213 -14.91 -9.36 3.83
CA LEU A 213 -16.18 -9.57 3.12
C LEU A 213 -16.11 -10.73 2.12
N LEU A 214 -15.03 -10.83 1.34
CA LEU A 214 -14.86 -11.91 0.38
C LEU A 214 -14.65 -13.26 1.05
N GLN A 215 -14.05 -13.30 2.24
CA GLN A 215 -13.93 -14.52 3.03
C GLN A 215 -15.30 -15.02 3.48
N GLU A 216 -16.16 -14.14 3.97
CA GLU A 216 -17.54 -14.49 4.37
C GLU A 216 -18.36 -15.02 3.19
N LEU A 217 -18.18 -14.46 1.99
CA LEU A 217 -18.93 -14.86 0.80
C LEU A 217 -18.41 -16.12 0.12
N THR A 218 -17.08 -16.34 0.11
CA THR A 218 -16.46 -17.42 -0.68
C THR A 218 -15.98 -18.60 0.15
N GLY A 219 -15.81 -18.43 1.47
CA GLY A 219 -15.17 -19.42 2.34
C GLY A 219 -13.68 -19.63 2.08
N LEU A 220 -13.07 -18.86 1.17
CA LEU A 220 -11.66 -18.97 0.83
C LEU A 220 -10.77 -18.29 1.88
N GLY A 221 -9.55 -18.80 2.01
CA GLY A 221 -8.54 -18.19 2.90
C GLY A 221 -8.09 -16.83 2.38
N GLU A 222 -7.60 -15.97 3.29
CA GLU A 222 -7.13 -14.61 2.98
C GLU A 222 -6.15 -14.62 1.78
N ARG A 223 -5.11 -15.47 1.83
CA ARG A 223 -4.10 -15.57 0.77
C ARG A 223 -4.69 -15.88 -0.62
N GLN A 224 -5.73 -16.69 -0.69
CA GLN A 224 -6.34 -17.11 -1.95
C GLN A 224 -7.13 -15.96 -2.59
N ILE A 225 -7.90 -15.24 -1.78
CA ILE A 225 -8.65 -14.05 -2.22
C ILE A 225 -7.70 -12.97 -2.71
N GLN A 226 -6.61 -12.75 -1.98
CA GLN A 226 -5.60 -11.77 -2.37
C GLN A 226 -4.94 -12.11 -3.71
N LEU A 227 -4.57 -13.38 -3.90
CA LEU A 227 -4.03 -13.87 -5.16
C LEU A 227 -5.04 -13.70 -6.30
N ALA A 228 -6.31 -14.06 -6.06
CA ALA A 228 -7.38 -13.92 -7.05
C ALA A 228 -7.61 -12.45 -7.47
N LEU A 229 -7.64 -11.53 -6.51
CA LEU A 229 -7.76 -10.09 -6.78
C LEU A 229 -6.53 -9.58 -7.58
N ALA A 230 -5.32 -9.97 -7.19
CA ALA A 230 -4.10 -9.58 -7.88
C ALA A 230 -4.09 -10.09 -9.34
N LEU A 231 -4.46 -11.36 -9.54
CA LEU A 231 -4.58 -11.97 -10.87
C LEU A 231 -5.66 -11.30 -11.70
N SER A 232 -6.81 -10.97 -11.11
CA SER A 232 -7.90 -10.30 -11.84
C SER A 232 -7.49 -8.92 -12.33
N MET A 233 -6.77 -8.15 -11.50
CA MET A 233 -6.26 -6.83 -11.87
C MET A 233 -5.17 -6.94 -12.94
N ALA A 234 -4.23 -7.87 -12.77
CA ALA A 234 -3.19 -8.14 -13.76
C ALA A 234 -3.80 -8.49 -15.11
N LEU A 235 -4.75 -9.43 -15.14
CA LEU A 235 -5.44 -9.85 -16.37
C LEU A 235 -6.19 -8.69 -17.03
N LEU A 236 -6.88 -7.86 -16.24
CA LEU A 236 -7.63 -6.72 -16.74
C LEU A 236 -6.71 -5.67 -17.38
N VAL A 237 -5.57 -5.38 -16.76
CA VAL A 237 -4.55 -4.47 -17.31
C VAL A 237 -3.95 -5.04 -18.59
N GLU A 238 -3.57 -6.33 -18.59
CA GLU A 238 -2.96 -6.99 -19.74
C GLU A 238 -3.89 -7.07 -20.96
N LEU A 239 -5.15 -7.46 -20.75
CA LEU A 239 -6.13 -7.55 -21.84
C LEU A 239 -6.39 -6.18 -22.44
N MET A 240 -6.52 -5.13 -21.61
CA MET A 240 -6.79 -3.78 -22.12
C MET A 240 -5.57 -3.08 -22.71
N SER A 241 -4.36 -3.32 -22.20
CA SER A 241 -3.13 -2.72 -22.73
C SER A 241 -2.65 -3.45 -23.99
N GLY A 242 -2.66 -4.80 -23.99
CA GLY A 242 -2.17 -5.62 -25.10
C GLY A 242 -3.15 -5.75 -26.25
N LEU A 243 -4.44 -5.98 -25.98
CA LEU A 243 -5.44 -6.21 -27.04
C LEU A 243 -6.32 -4.99 -27.32
N GLY A 244 -6.30 -3.97 -26.47
CA GLY A 244 -7.18 -2.81 -26.61
C GLY A 244 -6.96 -2.02 -27.91
N LEU A 245 -5.70 -1.88 -28.37
CA LEU A 245 -5.42 -1.23 -29.66
C LEU A 245 -5.97 -2.05 -30.82
N PHE A 246 -5.75 -3.37 -30.80
CA PHE A 246 -6.24 -4.31 -31.80
C PHE A 246 -7.77 -4.30 -31.90
N ALA A 247 -8.48 -4.33 -30.77
CA ALA A 247 -9.94 -4.28 -30.74
C ALA A 247 -10.49 -2.98 -31.35
N LEU A 248 -9.83 -1.85 -31.09
CA LEU A 248 -10.23 -0.55 -31.65
C LEU A 248 -9.96 -0.45 -33.16
N THR A 249 -8.85 -1.00 -33.67
CA THR A 249 -8.49 -0.87 -35.10
C THR A 249 -9.28 -1.83 -36.00
N GLN A 250 -9.66 -3.02 -35.52
CA GLN A 250 -10.50 -3.97 -36.26
C GLN A 250 -11.93 -3.45 -36.49
N SER A 251 -12.49 -2.69 -35.54
CA SER A 251 -13.85 -2.15 -35.66
C SER A 251 -14.07 -1.22 -36.85
N ARG A 252 -13.00 -0.65 -37.43
CA ARG A 252 -13.07 0.26 -38.59
C ARG A 252 -13.11 -0.44 -39.95
N GLN A 253 -12.89 -1.76 -40.03
CA GLN A 253 -12.82 -2.48 -41.33
C GLN A 253 -14.16 -3.07 -41.81
N SER A 254 -15.25 -2.96 -41.04
CA SER A 254 -16.54 -3.58 -41.42
C SER A 254 -17.44 -2.74 -42.36
N GLY A 255 -16.91 -1.76 -43.11
CA GLY A 255 -17.78 -0.72 -43.71
C GLY A 255 -17.43 -0.14 -45.08
N THR A 256 -16.45 -0.61 -45.84
CA THR A 256 -16.24 -0.10 -47.21
C THR A 256 -15.81 -1.21 -48.17
N ASN A 257 -16.78 -1.94 -48.70
CA ASN A 257 -16.61 -2.46 -50.05
C ASN A 257 -16.51 -1.23 -50.96
N PRO A 258 -15.41 -1.02 -51.72
CA PRO A 258 -15.46 -0.06 -52.82
C PRO A 258 -16.63 -0.46 -53.73
N PRO A 259 -17.43 0.49 -54.24
CA PRO A 259 -18.45 0.16 -55.22
C PRO A 259 -17.77 -0.59 -56.36
N ALA A 260 -18.35 -1.72 -56.77
CA ALA A 260 -17.87 -2.48 -57.90
C ALA A 260 -17.66 -1.51 -59.07
N PRO A 261 -16.53 -1.58 -59.80
CA PRO A 261 -16.31 -0.73 -60.96
C PRO A 261 -17.52 -0.91 -61.88
N ALA A 262 -18.19 0.20 -62.21
CA ALA A 262 -19.31 0.19 -63.13
C ALA A 262 -18.82 -0.47 -64.42
N THR A 263 -19.35 -1.66 -64.72
CA THR A 263 -19.17 -2.30 -66.00
C THR A 263 -19.72 -1.36 -67.05
N VAL A 264 -18.83 -0.67 -67.77
CA VAL A 264 -19.18 0.04 -68.98
C VAL A 264 -19.78 -1.00 -69.93
N PRO A 265 -21.04 -0.84 -70.38
CA PRO A 265 -21.61 -1.78 -71.34
C PRO A 265 -20.70 -1.82 -72.57
N ALA A 266 -20.32 -3.04 -72.96
CA ALA A 266 -19.49 -3.28 -74.13
C ALA A 266 -20.13 -2.57 -75.34
N MET A 267 -19.37 -1.66 -75.93
CA MET A 267 -19.75 -1.02 -77.18
C MET A 267 -19.93 -2.12 -78.24
N PRO A 268 -21.06 -2.17 -78.96
CA PRO A 268 -21.26 -3.19 -79.98
C PRO A 268 -20.16 -3.06 -81.04
N PRO A 269 -19.68 -4.19 -81.60
CA PRO A 269 -18.62 -4.17 -82.59
C PRO A 269 -19.04 -3.30 -83.79
N PRO A 270 -18.12 -2.52 -84.38
CA PRO A 270 -18.42 -1.75 -85.57
C PRO A 270 -18.91 -2.73 -86.66
N ARG A 271 -20.10 -2.46 -87.22
CA ARG A 271 -20.59 -3.15 -88.41
C ARG A 271 -19.49 -3.04 -89.48
N ALA A 272 -19.02 -4.19 -89.96
CA ALA A 272 -18.18 -4.25 -91.14
C ALA A 272 -18.91 -3.49 -92.27
N ARG A 273 -18.38 -2.31 -92.63
CA ARG A 273 -18.82 -1.59 -93.81
C ARG A 273 -18.33 -2.42 -94.99
N GLY A 274 -19.28 -3.02 -95.70
CA GLY A 274 -19.03 -3.84 -96.87
C GLY A 274 -18.12 -3.13 -97.86
N LEU A 275 -17.25 -3.91 -98.46
CA LEU A 275 -16.13 -3.50 -99.31
C LEU A 275 -16.59 -3.29 -100.76
N ASP A 276 -17.74 -2.63 -100.94
CA ASP A 276 -18.39 -2.45 -102.25
C ASP A 276 -18.65 -0.97 -102.62
N ASP A 277 -18.09 -0.01 -101.87
CA ASP A 277 -18.14 1.41 -102.25
C ASP A 277 -17.12 1.69 -103.37
N GLU A 278 -17.54 1.43 -104.60
CA GLU A 278 -16.93 1.89 -105.84
C GLU A 278 -16.83 3.44 -105.82
N PRO A 279 -15.64 4.04 -106.04
CA PRO A 279 -15.49 5.49 -105.98
C PRO A 279 -16.20 6.16 -107.17
N SER A 280 -17.30 6.86 -106.88
CA SER A 280 -17.95 7.76 -107.84
C SER A 280 -16.98 8.86 -108.30
N PRO A 281 -16.93 9.19 -109.61
CA PRO A 281 -15.99 10.17 -110.13
C PRO A 281 -16.32 11.58 -109.63
N LEU A 282 -15.27 12.31 -109.22
CA LEU A 282 -15.30 13.73 -108.87
C LEU A 282 -15.94 14.55 -110.00
N ARG A 283 -17.14 15.09 -109.76
CA ARG A 283 -17.68 16.22 -110.53
C ARG A 283 -17.09 17.51 -109.97
N ILE A 284 -16.29 18.18 -110.78
CA ILE A 284 -15.84 19.56 -110.57
C ILE A 284 -17.00 20.48 -111.02
N PRO A 285 -17.56 21.34 -110.16
CA PRO A 285 -18.48 22.39 -110.59
C PRO A 285 -17.71 23.63 -111.05
N ASP A 286 -18.07 24.09 -112.25
CA ASP A 286 -17.62 25.30 -112.93
C ASP A 286 -17.68 26.56 -112.05
N LEU A 287 -16.56 27.28 -111.96
CA LEU A 287 -16.56 28.71 -111.65
C LEU A 287 -16.96 29.48 -112.92
N ARG A 288 -18.17 30.04 -112.93
CA ARG A 288 -18.51 31.15 -113.82
C ARG A 288 -18.27 32.48 -113.10
N LEU A 289 -17.67 33.40 -113.87
CA LEU A 289 -17.38 34.80 -113.54
C LEU A 289 -18.60 35.59 -113.06
#